data_AF-A0A0F9AYL4-F1
#
_entry.id   AF-A0A0F9AYL4-F1
#
_cell.length_a   1.000
_cell.length_b   1.000
_cell.length_c   1.000
_cell.angle_alpha   90.00
_cell.angle_beta   90.00
_cell.angle_gamma   90.00
#
_symmetry.space_group_name_H-M   'P 1'
#
loop_
_entity.id
_entity.type
_entity.pdbx_description
1 polymer ?
#
loop_
_entity_poly.entity_id
_entity_poly.type
_entity_poly.pdbx_seq_one_letter_code
_entity_poly.pdbx_strand_id
1 'polypeptide(L)'
;MLKGFICPDSVVTELDSCLSDCRMDKRCLTLPSLRAISQEREWGGVPSTTQCLNGTMYEFLKLTKDFCVDPDSRMFMLQGTKHHAVLEDTAKALGIPAEVALSGDRDIFDCIEIEEDQIVITDYKLWGSFKLAKALGLEITGKKPDPSGAVYKTNSRYGKIGEAKMVPIWGPNANIADNLDAELQLNRYRVKLADLGVKVNRLQLQVTVRDGGLYIAHNRGVMRNAYI
;
A
#
# COMPACT_ATOMS: atom_id res chain seq x y z
N MET A 1 11.58 18.05 -8.30
CA MET A 1 10.20 17.96 -8.84
C MET A 1 10.18 17.07 -10.06
N LEU A 2 9.07 16.37 -10.32
CA LEU A 2 8.94 15.55 -11.53
C LEU A 2 9.01 16.45 -12.78
N LYS A 3 10.00 16.20 -13.64
CA LYS A 3 10.22 16.97 -14.86
C LYS A 3 9.88 16.23 -16.15
N GLY A 4 9.95 14.90 -16.11
CA GLY A 4 9.76 14.10 -17.30
C GLY A 4 9.50 12.63 -17.04
N PHE A 5 9.18 11.93 -18.11
CA PHE A 5 9.03 10.48 -18.13
C PHE A 5 10.21 9.82 -18.85
N ILE A 6 10.57 8.62 -18.41
CA ILE A 6 11.49 7.73 -19.11
C ILE A 6 10.65 6.91 -20.10
N CYS A 7 10.90 7.05 -21.40
CA CYS A 7 10.23 6.29 -22.44
C CYS A 7 10.66 4.81 -22.45
N PRO A 8 9.92 3.91 -23.13
CA PRO A 8 10.30 2.50 -23.27
C PRO A 8 11.70 2.25 -23.88
N ASP A 9 12.22 3.17 -24.69
CA ASP A 9 13.58 3.13 -25.23
C ASP A 9 14.63 3.73 -24.26
N SER A 10 14.25 3.97 -23.00
CA SER A 10 15.05 4.59 -21.93
C SER A 10 15.44 6.06 -22.17
N VAL A 11 14.88 6.71 -23.21
CA VAL A 11 15.11 8.14 -23.46
C VAL A 11 14.12 8.96 -22.64
N VAL A 12 14.60 10.06 -22.06
CA VAL A 12 13.75 10.98 -21.28
C VAL A 12 12.99 11.92 -22.20
N THR A 13 11.72 12.17 -21.89
CA THR A 13 10.91 13.23 -22.46
C THR A 13 10.37 14.11 -21.34
N GLU A 14 10.34 15.43 -21.56
CA GLU A 14 9.70 16.36 -20.62
C GLU A 14 8.19 16.09 -20.55
N LEU A 15 7.57 16.42 -19.41
CA LEU A 15 6.14 16.18 -19.18
C LEU A 15 5.28 16.87 -20.23
N ASP A 16 5.50 18.16 -20.48
CA ASP A 16 4.68 18.94 -21.42
C ASP A 16 4.78 18.40 -22.85
N SER A 17 6.00 18.01 -23.25
CA SER A 17 6.23 17.33 -24.52
C SER A 17 5.46 16.01 -24.57
N CYS A 18 5.64 15.14 -23.56
CA CYS A 18 4.97 13.84 -23.50
C CYS A 18 3.45 13.97 -23.53
N LEU A 19 2.87 14.91 -22.76
CA LEU A 19 1.43 15.07 -22.61
C LEU A 19 0.77 15.74 -23.84
N SER A 20 1.53 16.50 -24.63
CA SER A 20 1.04 17.09 -25.89
C SER A 20 1.17 16.10 -27.05
N ASP A 21 2.38 15.63 -27.33
CA ASP A 21 2.67 14.75 -28.46
C ASP A 21 3.71 13.67 -28.12
N CYS A 22 3.50 12.45 -28.61
CA CYS A 22 4.38 11.35 -28.25
C CYS A 22 5.61 11.33 -29.17
N ARG A 23 6.82 11.47 -28.60
CA ARG A 23 8.09 11.33 -29.34
C ARG A 23 8.21 10.02 -30.13
N MET A 24 7.56 8.95 -29.68
CA MET A 24 7.62 7.62 -30.32
C MET A 24 6.45 7.37 -31.29
N ASP A 25 5.69 8.41 -31.67
CA ASP A 25 4.43 8.41 -32.44
C ASP A 25 3.26 7.68 -31.74
N LYS A 26 3.53 6.62 -30.98
CA LYS A 26 2.57 5.84 -30.21
C LYS A 26 2.88 5.94 -28.73
N ARG A 27 1.91 6.42 -27.97
CA ARG A 27 2.01 6.53 -26.51
C ARG A 27 2.15 5.15 -25.87
N CYS A 28 3.02 5.03 -24.88
CA CYS A 28 3.14 3.82 -24.05
C CYS A 28 1.91 3.60 -23.15
N LEU A 29 1.22 4.69 -22.78
CA LEU A 29 0.01 4.70 -21.97
C LEU A 29 -0.99 5.73 -22.51
N THR A 30 -2.25 5.59 -22.14
CA THR A 30 -3.27 6.58 -22.51
C THR A 30 -2.98 7.95 -21.89
N LEU A 31 -3.39 9.03 -22.57
CA LEU A 31 -3.20 10.39 -22.07
C LEU A 31 -3.81 10.62 -20.67
N PRO A 32 -5.03 10.11 -20.34
CA PRO A 32 -5.56 10.20 -18.98
C PRO A 32 -4.66 9.55 -17.94
N SER A 33 -4.10 8.37 -18.21
CA SER A 33 -3.18 7.69 -17.29
C SER A 33 -1.93 8.54 -17.05
N LEU A 34 -1.31 9.04 -18.12
CA LEU A 34 -0.10 9.88 -18.05
C LEU A 34 -0.35 11.18 -17.26
N ARG A 35 -1.50 11.84 -17.50
CA ARG A 35 -1.89 13.05 -16.76
C ARG A 35 -2.13 12.79 -15.29
N ALA A 36 -2.74 11.65 -14.94
CA ALA A 36 -3.04 11.32 -13.55
C ALA A 36 -1.76 10.99 -12.77
N ILE A 37 -0.84 10.21 -13.34
CA ILE A 37 0.41 9.83 -12.66
C ILE A 37 1.48 10.93 -12.66
N SER A 38 1.32 11.99 -13.47
CA SER A 38 2.21 13.15 -13.48
C SER A 38 1.90 14.17 -12.38
N GLN A 39 0.70 14.10 -11.77
CA GLN A 39 0.33 15.06 -10.73
C GLN A 39 1.20 14.85 -9.48
N GLU A 40 1.79 15.94 -8.99
CA GLU A 40 2.45 15.99 -7.69
C GLU A 40 1.85 17.13 -6.87
N ARG A 41 1.73 16.92 -5.56
CA ARG A 41 1.27 17.97 -4.66
C ARG A 41 2.39 18.99 -4.47
N GLU A 42 2.09 20.27 -4.65
CA GLU A 42 3.05 21.33 -4.38
C GLU A 42 3.46 21.33 -2.90
N TRP A 43 4.76 21.44 -2.66
CA TRP A 43 5.30 21.47 -1.30
C TRP A 43 5.31 22.90 -0.76
N GLY A 44 4.40 23.16 0.17
CA GLY A 44 4.21 24.45 0.83
C GLY A 44 5.09 24.67 2.06
N GLY A 45 6.30 24.09 2.10
CA GLY A 45 7.28 24.31 3.18
C GLY A 45 7.09 23.51 4.49
N VAL A 46 5.96 22.82 4.67
CA VAL A 46 5.69 21.98 5.86
C VAL A 46 5.61 20.50 5.43
N PRO A 47 6.38 19.58 6.02
CA PRO A 47 6.33 18.17 5.63
C PRO A 47 5.04 17.50 6.10
N SER A 48 4.47 16.63 5.26
CA SER A 48 3.39 15.71 5.68
C SER A 48 3.93 14.53 6.51
N THR A 49 3.05 13.83 7.23
CA THR A 49 3.42 12.57 7.91
C THR A 49 4.16 11.60 6.99
N THR A 50 3.67 11.37 5.77
CA THR A 50 4.30 10.44 4.82
C THR A 50 5.70 10.91 4.37
N GLN A 51 5.91 12.22 4.22
CA GLN A 51 7.25 12.74 3.92
C GLN A 51 8.21 12.49 5.08
N CYS A 52 7.76 12.63 6.32
CA CYS A 52 8.58 12.34 7.50
C CYS A 52 8.91 10.85 7.68
N LEU A 53 8.14 9.94 7.06
CA LEU A 53 8.42 8.50 7.10
C LEU A 53 9.45 8.07 6.04
N ASN A 54 9.55 8.82 4.94
CA ASN A 54 10.56 8.55 3.93
C ASN A 54 11.95 8.96 4.42
N GLY A 55 12.99 8.41 3.79
CA GLY A 55 14.36 8.80 4.11
C GLY A 55 14.61 10.29 3.86
N THR A 56 15.23 10.98 4.83
CA THR A 56 15.47 12.43 4.76
C THR A 56 16.19 12.86 3.49
N MET A 57 17.22 12.11 3.07
CA MET A 57 17.95 12.39 1.83
C MET A 57 17.08 12.21 0.59
N TYR A 58 16.21 11.19 0.61
CA TYR A 58 15.29 10.92 -0.50
C TYR A 58 14.29 12.08 -0.67
N GLU A 59 13.65 12.53 0.41
CA GLU A 59 12.73 13.68 0.34
C GLU A 59 13.47 14.97 -0.02
N PHE A 60 14.66 15.20 0.54
CA PHE A 60 15.49 16.35 0.19
C PHE A 60 15.79 16.39 -1.32
N LEU A 61 16.19 15.27 -1.92
CA LEU A 61 16.46 15.19 -3.36
C LEU A 61 15.17 15.36 -4.17
N LYS A 62 14.06 14.74 -3.76
CA LYS A 62 12.77 14.87 -4.44
C LYS A 62 12.29 16.33 -4.49
N LEU A 63 12.51 17.08 -3.42
CA LEU A 63 12.15 18.50 -3.30
C LEU A 63 13.12 19.42 -4.06
N THR A 64 14.42 19.14 -4.04
CA THR A 64 15.45 20.08 -4.53
C THR A 64 15.99 19.76 -5.92
N LYS A 65 15.75 18.56 -6.44
CA LYS A 65 16.28 18.11 -7.74
C LYS A 65 15.16 17.72 -8.68
N ASP A 66 15.35 18.07 -9.94
CA ASP A 66 14.54 17.56 -11.03
C ASP A 66 14.80 16.07 -11.20
N PHE A 67 13.74 15.29 -11.39
CA PHE A 67 13.86 13.86 -11.62
C PHE A 67 12.85 13.40 -12.68
N CYS A 68 13.12 12.23 -13.24
CA CYS A 68 12.26 11.57 -14.21
C CYS A 68 11.87 10.19 -13.69
N VAL A 69 10.71 9.70 -14.13
CA VAL A 69 10.17 8.41 -13.69
C VAL A 69 9.75 7.58 -14.88
N ASP A 70 9.85 6.27 -14.75
CA ASP A 70 9.15 5.35 -15.63
C ASP A 70 7.64 5.47 -15.34
N PRO A 71 6.79 5.82 -16.32
CA PRO A 71 5.36 5.94 -16.09
C PRO A 71 4.72 4.61 -15.67
N ASP A 72 5.23 3.45 -16.11
CA ASP A 72 4.68 2.14 -15.71
C ASP A 72 4.84 1.89 -14.20
N SER A 73 5.96 2.35 -13.63
CA SER A 73 6.26 2.23 -12.20
C SER A 73 5.25 2.96 -11.29
N ARG A 74 4.46 3.88 -11.85
CA ARG A 74 3.43 4.66 -11.12
C ARG A 74 2.02 4.11 -11.29
N MET A 75 1.79 3.07 -12.10
CA MET A 75 0.44 2.62 -12.43
C MET A 75 -0.37 2.15 -11.21
N PHE A 76 0.29 1.54 -10.23
CA PHE A 76 -0.38 1.14 -8.98
C PHE A 76 -0.82 2.31 -8.10
N MET A 77 -0.32 3.53 -8.33
CA MET A 77 -0.81 4.71 -7.62
C MET A 77 -2.29 4.96 -7.96
N LEU A 78 -2.68 4.79 -9.23
CA LEU A 78 -4.08 4.96 -9.66
C LEU A 78 -5.02 3.99 -8.94
N GLN A 79 -4.59 2.74 -8.78
CA GLN A 79 -5.36 1.72 -8.06
C GLN A 79 -5.50 2.08 -6.58
N GLY A 80 -4.42 2.54 -5.95
CA GLY A 80 -4.45 3.02 -4.57
C GLY A 80 -5.39 4.21 -4.40
N THR A 81 -5.22 5.26 -5.20
CA THR A 81 -6.08 6.45 -5.14
C THR A 81 -7.55 6.10 -5.34
N LYS A 82 -7.88 5.24 -6.33
CA LYS A 82 -9.28 4.85 -6.54
C LYS A 82 -9.82 3.97 -5.41
N HIS A 83 -8.99 3.13 -4.80
CA HIS A 83 -9.38 2.32 -3.64
C HIS A 83 -9.78 3.20 -2.46
N HIS A 84 -8.98 4.21 -2.11
CA HIS A 84 -9.32 5.17 -1.05
C HIS A 84 -10.59 5.95 -1.39
N ALA A 85 -10.68 6.52 -2.60
CA ALA A 85 -11.82 7.34 -3.00
C ALA A 85 -13.17 6.59 -2.90
N VAL A 86 -13.21 5.30 -3.25
CA VAL A 86 -14.45 4.50 -3.13
C VAL A 86 -14.86 4.29 -1.66
N LEU A 87 -13.89 4.03 -0.78
CA LEU A 87 -14.17 3.83 0.65
C LEU A 87 -14.55 5.14 1.34
N GLU A 88 -13.87 6.23 0.97
CA GLU A 88 -14.18 7.59 1.40
C GLU A 88 -15.60 8.01 1.00
N ASP A 89 -15.97 7.87 -0.28
CA ASP A 89 -17.31 8.19 -0.79
C ASP A 89 -18.39 7.42 0.00
N THR A 90 -18.11 6.14 0.29
CA THR A 90 -19.00 5.27 1.06
C THR A 90 -19.12 5.72 2.51
N ALA A 91 -17.99 6.01 3.17
CA ALA A 91 -17.95 6.50 4.54
C ALA A 91 -18.71 7.83 4.69
N LYS A 92 -18.50 8.77 3.77
CA LYS A 92 -19.22 10.05 3.71
C LYS A 92 -20.72 9.85 3.55
N ALA A 93 -21.15 8.92 2.68
CA ALA A 93 -22.57 8.59 2.51
C ALA A 93 -23.21 7.98 3.77
N LEU A 94 -22.41 7.30 4.60
CA LEU A 94 -22.82 6.75 5.90
C LEU A 94 -22.75 7.76 7.05
N GLY A 95 -22.26 8.98 6.81
CA GLY A 95 -22.03 9.98 7.85
C GLY A 95 -20.81 9.68 8.75
N ILE A 96 -19.92 8.80 8.29
CA ILE A 96 -18.68 8.44 8.99
C ILE A 96 -17.60 9.46 8.61
N PRO A 97 -16.89 10.06 9.59
CA PRO A 97 -15.77 10.95 9.29
C PRO A 97 -14.68 10.25 8.47
N ALA A 98 -14.41 10.77 7.27
CA ALA A 98 -13.41 10.25 6.34
C ALA A 98 -12.76 11.38 5.52
N GLU A 99 -11.49 11.21 5.17
CA GLU A 99 -10.66 12.18 4.43
C GLU A 99 -10.67 13.61 5.03
N VAL A 100 -10.55 13.72 6.35
CA VAL A 100 -10.50 15.02 7.04
C VAL A 100 -9.04 15.40 7.31
N ALA A 101 -8.65 16.59 6.82
CA ALA A 101 -7.33 17.14 7.07
C ALA A 101 -7.18 17.61 8.53
N LEU A 102 -6.14 17.13 9.22
CA LEU A 102 -5.83 17.53 10.59
C LEU A 102 -4.93 18.76 10.66
N SER A 103 -4.36 19.21 9.54
CA SER A 103 -3.49 20.39 9.49
C SER A 103 -3.52 21.05 8.11
N GLY A 104 -4.36 22.09 7.96
CA GLY A 104 -4.54 22.77 6.68
C GLY A 104 -5.10 21.81 5.63
N ASP A 105 -4.30 21.50 4.61
CA ASP A 105 -4.61 20.52 3.58
C ASP A 105 -3.84 19.19 3.75
N ARG A 106 -3.10 19.01 4.85
CA ARG A 106 -2.21 17.86 5.09
C ARG A 106 -2.68 17.01 6.26
N ASP A 107 -1.99 15.87 6.44
CA ASP A 107 -2.20 14.90 7.50
C ASP A 107 -3.67 14.46 7.57
N ILE A 108 -4.10 13.87 6.45
CA ILE A 108 -5.46 13.43 6.23
C ILE A 108 -5.57 11.98 6.69
N PHE A 109 -6.51 11.69 7.59
CA PHE A 109 -6.83 10.31 7.96
C PHE A 109 -7.89 9.73 7.01
N ASP A 110 -7.89 8.40 6.86
CA ASP A 110 -8.84 7.75 5.96
C ASP A 110 -10.23 7.60 6.57
N CYS A 111 -10.34 7.05 7.79
CA CYS A 111 -11.63 6.80 8.44
C CYS A 111 -11.55 6.84 9.97
N ILE A 112 -12.59 7.37 10.62
CA ILE A 112 -12.83 7.23 12.07
C ILE A 112 -14.22 6.66 12.31
N GLU A 113 -14.27 5.54 13.02
CA GLU A 113 -15.50 4.86 13.42
C GLU A 113 -15.66 4.86 14.95
N ILE A 114 -16.89 4.70 15.41
CA ILE A 114 -17.20 4.47 16.82
C ILE A 114 -17.69 3.03 16.97
N GLU A 115 -16.89 2.20 17.64
CA GLU A 115 -17.22 0.81 17.95
C GLU A 115 -17.33 0.67 19.47
N GLU A 116 -18.47 0.23 20.00
CA GLU A 116 -18.64 0.01 21.45
C GLU A 116 -18.17 1.21 22.31
N ASP A 117 -18.55 2.43 21.92
CA ASP A 117 -18.14 3.70 22.54
C ASP A 117 -16.63 4.00 22.47
N GLN A 118 -15.89 3.29 21.61
CA GLN A 118 -14.46 3.52 21.35
C GLN A 118 -14.25 4.17 19.99
N ILE A 119 -13.47 5.25 19.98
CA ILE A 119 -13.04 5.89 18.74
C ILE A 119 -11.93 5.06 18.12
N VAL A 120 -12.21 4.50 16.94
CA VAL A 120 -11.27 3.70 16.14
C VAL A 120 -10.86 4.51 14.93
N ILE A 121 -9.55 4.72 14.75
CA ILE A 121 -9.02 5.29 13.51
C ILE A 121 -8.48 4.16 12.63
N THR A 122 -8.97 4.12 11.39
CA THR A 122 -8.58 3.13 10.39
C THR A 122 -7.88 3.84 9.24
N ASP A 123 -6.70 3.34 8.87
CA ASP A 123 -6.02 3.70 7.62
C ASP A 123 -6.16 2.54 6.62
N TYR A 124 -6.58 2.87 5.40
CA TYR A 124 -6.78 1.93 4.33
C TYR A 124 -5.48 1.71 3.58
N LYS A 125 -5.12 0.44 3.35
CA LYS A 125 -3.90 0.11 2.61
C LYS A 125 -4.20 -0.86 1.49
N LEU A 126 -3.64 -0.57 0.33
CA LEU A 126 -3.61 -1.48 -0.80
C LEU A 126 -2.19 -2.04 -0.94
N TRP A 127 -1.94 -3.21 -0.33
CA TRP A 127 -0.60 -3.80 -0.25
C TRP A 127 -0.48 -5.10 -1.03
N GLY A 128 0.75 -5.43 -1.43
CA GLY A 128 1.07 -6.79 -1.86
C GLY A 128 1.21 -7.72 -0.65
N SER A 129 0.95 -9.01 -0.87
CA SER A 129 1.02 -10.08 0.13
C SER A 129 2.36 -10.15 0.85
N PHE A 130 3.47 -9.74 0.20
CA PHE A 130 4.77 -9.66 0.85
C PHE A 130 4.82 -8.61 1.98
N LYS A 131 4.34 -7.38 1.73
CA LYS A 131 4.32 -6.33 2.77
C LYS A 131 3.34 -6.70 3.87
N LEU A 132 2.18 -7.26 3.53
CA LEU A 132 1.22 -7.73 4.53
C LEU A 132 1.77 -8.88 5.38
N ALA A 133 2.42 -9.88 4.77
CA ALA A 133 3.02 -11.00 5.52
C ALA A 133 4.09 -10.50 6.51
N LYS A 134 4.89 -9.50 6.12
CA LYS A 134 5.82 -8.81 7.03
C LYS A 134 5.09 -8.06 8.15
N ALA A 135 4.06 -7.28 7.82
CA ALA A 135 3.29 -6.52 8.81
C ALA A 135 2.62 -7.44 9.86
N LEU A 136 2.13 -8.61 9.44
CA LEU A 136 1.56 -9.63 10.32
C LEU A 136 2.60 -10.51 11.01
N GLY A 137 3.89 -10.39 10.64
CA GLY A 137 4.95 -11.26 11.14
C GLY A 137 4.73 -12.74 10.80
N LEU A 138 4.24 -13.06 9.61
CA LEU A 138 3.95 -14.43 9.22
C LEU A 138 5.23 -15.23 8.99
N GLU A 139 5.38 -16.32 9.73
CA GLU A 139 6.43 -17.32 9.54
C GLU A 139 5.86 -18.74 9.46
N ILE A 140 6.69 -19.66 8.97
CA ILE A 140 6.35 -21.08 8.91
C ILE A 140 6.57 -21.67 10.30
N THR A 141 5.48 -22.01 10.98
CA THR A 141 5.50 -22.61 12.33
C THR A 141 5.47 -24.14 12.30
N GLY A 142 5.19 -24.73 11.14
CA GLY A 142 5.15 -26.18 10.96
C GLY A 142 4.74 -26.60 9.56
N LYS A 143 4.39 -27.88 9.42
CA LYS A 143 3.88 -28.46 8.17
C LYS A 143 2.71 -29.39 8.46
N LYS A 144 1.74 -29.44 7.56
CA LYS A 144 0.61 -30.39 7.59
C LYS A 144 0.43 -31.06 6.22
N PRO A 145 -0.25 -32.22 6.15
CA PRO A 145 -0.70 -32.79 4.88
C PRO A 145 -1.52 -31.77 4.07
N ASP A 146 -1.34 -31.77 2.76
CA ASP A 146 -2.07 -30.94 1.81
C ASP A 146 -3.59 -31.21 1.97
N PRO A 147 -4.40 -30.19 2.29
CA PRO A 147 -5.84 -30.37 2.51
C PRO A 147 -6.59 -30.97 1.32
N SER A 148 -6.04 -30.86 0.11
CA SER A 148 -6.60 -31.49 -1.10
C SER A 148 -6.43 -33.02 -1.14
N GLY A 149 -5.67 -33.60 -0.21
CA GLY A 149 -5.27 -35.01 -0.25
C GLY A 149 -4.20 -35.30 -1.30
N ALA A 150 -3.56 -34.27 -1.87
CA ALA A 150 -2.52 -34.45 -2.87
C ALA A 150 -1.34 -35.26 -2.32
N VAL A 151 -0.84 -36.18 -3.14
CA VAL A 151 0.33 -37.01 -2.87
C VAL A 151 1.47 -36.66 -3.82
N TYR A 152 2.71 -36.99 -3.44
CA TYR A 152 3.84 -36.85 -4.36
C TYR A 152 3.70 -37.82 -5.54
N LYS A 153 3.85 -37.30 -6.76
CA LYS A 153 3.79 -38.08 -8.01
C LYS A 153 5.13 -38.70 -8.40
N THR A 154 6.22 -38.24 -7.80
CA THR A 154 7.60 -38.70 -8.06
C THR A 154 8.34 -38.84 -6.74
N ASN A 155 9.36 -39.70 -6.72
CA ASN A 155 10.30 -39.72 -5.60
C ASN A 155 11.10 -38.42 -5.67
N SER A 156 10.91 -37.56 -4.68
CA SER A 156 11.55 -36.26 -4.61
C SER A 156 12.24 -36.09 -3.26
N ARG A 157 13.08 -35.05 -3.12
CA ARG A 157 13.65 -34.67 -1.82
C ARG A 157 12.59 -34.43 -0.74
N TYR A 158 11.35 -34.13 -1.16
CA TYR A 158 10.25 -33.73 -0.28
C TYR A 158 9.39 -34.91 0.20
N GLY A 159 9.54 -36.10 -0.38
CA GLY A 159 8.78 -37.30 -0.03
C GLY A 159 8.77 -38.35 -1.13
N LYS A 160 8.30 -39.56 -0.79
CA LYS A 160 8.16 -40.69 -1.72
C LYS A 160 6.83 -40.64 -2.47
N ILE A 161 6.77 -41.33 -3.62
CA ILE A 161 5.53 -41.48 -4.38
C ILE A 161 4.42 -42.06 -3.48
N GLY A 162 3.25 -41.42 -3.50
CA GLY A 162 2.10 -41.84 -2.71
C GLY A 162 2.07 -41.32 -1.27
N GLU A 163 3.16 -40.73 -0.75
CA GLU A 163 3.13 -40.02 0.53
C GLU A 163 2.39 -38.69 0.39
N ALA A 164 1.69 -38.28 1.45
CA ALA A 164 0.96 -37.02 1.49
C ALA A 164 1.91 -35.84 1.26
N LYS A 165 1.56 -34.97 0.32
CA LYS A 165 2.28 -33.72 0.09
C LYS A 165 2.14 -32.85 1.34
N MET A 166 3.23 -32.25 1.79
CA MET A 166 3.22 -31.40 2.99
C MET A 166 3.17 -29.92 2.59
N VAL A 167 2.28 -29.15 3.22
CA VAL A 167 2.15 -27.70 3.06
C VAL A 167 2.57 -26.98 4.34
N PRO A 168 3.19 -25.79 4.25
CA PRO A 168 3.54 -25.00 5.42
C PRO A 168 2.30 -24.58 6.21
N ILE A 169 2.43 -24.58 7.53
CA ILE A 169 1.51 -23.91 8.44
C ILE A 169 2.11 -22.54 8.72
N TRP A 170 1.34 -21.50 8.46
CA TRP A 170 1.74 -20.12 8.75
C TRP A 170 1.15 -19.69 10.09
N GLY A 171 1.96 -19.01 10.89
CA GLY A 171 1.53 -18.41 12.15
C GLY A 171 2.17 -17.03 12.33
N PRO A 172 1.50 -16.12 13.05
CA PRO A 172 2.05 -14.81 13.36
C PRO A 172 3.13 -14.93 14.44
N ASN A 173 4.21 -14.16 14.29
CA ASN A 173 5.26 -13.97 15.27
C ASN A 173 5.52 -12.47 15.42
N ALA A 174 5.15 -11.93 16.59
CA ALA A 174 5.26 -10.51 16.90
C ALA A 174 6.71 -9.98 16.84
N ASN A 175 7.72 -10.84 17.07
CA ASN A 175 9.13 -10.42 17.06
C ASN A 175 9.67 -10.11 15.66
N ILE A 176 8.98 -10.58 14.61
CA ILE A 176 9.35 -10.36 13.21
C ILE A 176 8.34 -9.49 12.46
N ALA A 177 7.27 -9.06 13.14
CA ALA A 177 6.28 -8.17 12.58
C ALA A 177 6.93 -6.81 12.28
N ASP A 178 6.74 -6.32 11.04
CA ASP A 178 7.32 -5.08 10.54
C ASP A 178 6.23 -4.18 9.96
N ASN A 179 5.71 -3.31 10.81
CA ASN A 179 4.65 -2.37 10.49
C ASN A 179 4.95 -0.92 10.92
N LEU A 180 6.22 -0.62 11.19
CA LEU A 180 6.66 0.63 11.81
C LEU A 180 6.15 1.88 11.08
N ASP A 181 6.21 1.89 9.74
CA ASP A 181 5.75 3.04 8.95
C ASP A 181 4.28 3.37 9.22
N ALA A 182 3.43 2.36 9.24
CA ALA A 182 1.99 2.52 9.43
C ALA A 182 1.65 2.83 10.90
N GLU A 183 2.38 2.22 11.85
CA GLU A 183 2.27 2.54 13.27
C GLU A 183 2.61 4.00 13.55
N LEU A 184 3.72 4.50 13.00
CA LEU A 184 4.13 5.91 13.13
C LEU A 184 3.13 6.84 12.44
N GLN A 185 2.62 6.46 11.26
CA GLN A 185 1.60 7.23 10.54
C GLN A 185 0.33 7.41 11.39
N LEU A 186 -0.28 6.30 11.83
CA LEU A 186 -1.50 6.30 12.63
C LEU A 186 -1.28 6.98 13.98
N ASN A 187 -0.13 6.77 14.64
CA ASN A 187 0.18 7.43 15.89
C ASN A 187 0.31 8.95 15.73
N ARG A 188 0.81 9.44 14.60
CA ARG A 188 0.84 10.89 14.33
C ARG A 188 -0.57 11.48 14.19
N TYR A 189 -1.48 10.77 13.53
CA TYR A 189 -2.89 11.19 13.48
C TYR A 189 -3.54 11.16 14.87
N ARG A 190 -3.26 10.12 15.67
CA ARG A 190 -3.71 10.01 17.07
C ARG A 190 -3.29 11.22 17.91
N VAL A 191 -2.03 11.64 17.81
CA VAL A 191 -1.50 12.80 18.56
C VAL A 191 -2.20 14.09 18.11
N LYS A 192 -2.34 14.31 16.80
CA LYS A 192 -3.05 15.49 16.27
C LYS A 192 -4.52 15.55 16.68
N LEU A 193 -5.20 14.41 16.68
CA LEU A 193 -6.58 14.30 17.17
C LEU A 193 -6.66 14.58 18.67
N ALA A 194 -5.69 14.11 19.47
CA ALA A 194 -5.64 14.40 20.89
C ALA A 194 -5.45 15.90 21.17
N ASP A 195 -4.64 16.60 20.38
CA ASP A 195 -4.47 18.06 20.47
C ASP A 195 -5.78 18.82 20.18
N LEU A 196 -6.69 18.22 19.40
CA LEU A 196 -8.04 18.70 19.12
C LEU A 196 -9.08 18.24 20.15
N GLY A 197 -8.67 17.54 21.22
CA GLY A 197 -9.55 17.03 22.26
C GLY A 197 -10.22 15.68 21.95
N VAL A 198 -9.83 15.01 20.86
CA VAL A 198 -10.37 13.70 20.46
C VAL A 198 -9.48 12.57 20.97
N LYS A 199 -10.00 11.76 21.89
CA LYS A 199 -9.30 10.59 22.42
C LYS A 199 -9.56 9.36 21.55
N VAL A 200 -8.59 8.97 20.74
CA VAL A 200 -8.63 7.71 19.99
C VAL A 200 -8.29 6.53 20.90
N ASN A 201 -9.09 5.47 20.82
CA ASN A 201 -8.97 4.27 21.64
C ASN A 201 -8.21 3.15 20.92
N ARG A 202 -8.42 2.98 19.61
CA ARG A 202 -7.81 1.92 18.81
C ARG A 202 -7.25 2.47 17.49
N LEU A 203 -6.03 2.05 17.16
CA LEU A 203 -5.43 2.28 15.84
C LEU A 203 -5.58 0.99 15.03
N GLN A 204 -6.00 1.11 13.78
CA GLN A 204 -6.31 -0.03 12.94
C GLN A 204 -5.83 0.20 11.51
N LEU A 205 -5.46 -0.89 10.83
CA LEU A 205 -5.27 -0.90 9.39
C LEU A 205 -6.33 -1.80 8.78
N GLN A 206 -6.90 -1.39 7.66
CA GLN A 206 -7.62 -2.31 6.79
C GLN A 206 -6.81 -2.46 5.50
N VAL A 207 -6.27 -3.66 5.29
CA VAL A 207 -5.40 -3.96 4.16
C VAL A 207 -6.14 -4.79 3.12
N THR A 208 -6.30 -4.25 1.92
CA THR A 208 -6.69 -5.01 0.72
C THR A 208 -5.44 -5.55 0.03
N VAL A 209 -5.43 -6.84 -0.30
CA VAL A 209 -4.26 -7.54 -0.86
C VAL A 209 -4.31 -7.52 -2.39
N ARG A 210 -3.39 -6.79 -3.04
CA ARG A 210 -3.34 -6.63 -4.51
C ARG A 210 -3.22 -7.95 -5.27
N ASP A 211 -2.44 -8.87 -4.74
CA ASP A 211 -2.20 -10.21 -5.26
C ASP A 211 -2.94 -11.29 -4.44
N GLY A 212 -4.00 -10.90 -3.71
CA GLY A 212 -4.85 -11.80 -2.94
C GLY A 212 -5.49 -12.89 -3.82
N GLY A 213 -5.59 -14.11 -3.29
CA GLY A 213 -6.11 -15.26 -4.02
C GLY A 213 -5.15 -15.87 -5.05
N LEU A 214 -3.98 -15.26 -5.30
CA LEU A 214 -2.95 -15.85 -6.15
C LEU A 214 -2.10 -16.85 -5.35
N TYR A 215 -1.53 -17.82 -6.07
CA TYR A 215 -0.61 -18.81 -5.51
C TYR A 215 0.54 -18.17 -4.70
N ILE A 216 1.04 -17.02 -5.14
CA ILE A 216 2.12 -16.30 -4.46
C ILE A 216 1.71 -15.75 -3.08
N ALA A 217 0.46 -15.30 -2.91
CA ALA A 217 -0.05 -14.84 -1.63
C ALA A 217 -0.21 -16.01 -0.66
N HIS A 218 -0.78 -17.13 -1.13
CA HIS A 218 -0.90 -18.37 -0.35
C HIS A 218 0.47 -18.90 0.11
N ASN A 219 1.47 -18.84 -0.77
CA ASN A 219 2.86 -19.20 -0.44
C ASN A 219 3.53 -18.26 0.58
N ARG A 220 2.90 -17.14 0.95
CA ARG A 220 3.36 -16.22 2.00
C ARG A 220 2.47 -16.26 3.24
N GLY A 221 1.53 -17.22 3.32
CA GLY A 221 0.58 -17.32 4.42
C GLY A 221 -0.59 -16.34 4.35
N VAL A 222 -0.71 -15.59 3.26
CA VAL A 222 -1.81 -14.65 3.03
C VAL A 222 -2.94 -15.39 2.31
N MET A 223 -3.99 -15.71 3.06
CA MET A 223 -5.09 -16.58 2.64
C MET A 223 -6.38 -15.82 2.32
N ARG A 224 -6.51 -14.57 2.77
CA ARG A 224 -7.68 -13.70 2.53
C ARG A 224 -7.32 -12.56 1.57
N ASN A 225 -8.35 -11.95 0.98
CA ASN A 225 -8.19 -10.77 0.13
C ASN A 225 -8.15 -9.47 0.93
N ALA A 226 -8.61 -9.50 2.19
CA ALA A 226 -8.62 -8.37 3.08
C ALA A 226 -8.31 -8.81 4.52
N TYR A 227 -7.58 -7.95 5.24
CA TYR A 227 -7.17 -8.12 6.63
C TYR A 227 -7.45 -6.84 7.41
N ILE A 228 -7.75 -7.01 8.69
CA ILE A 228 -7.91 -5.97 9.70
C ILE A 228 -7.02 -6.30 10.89
#